data_AF-A0A0V8QBF2-F1
#
_entry.id   AF-A0A0V8QBF2-F1
#
_cell.length_a   1.000
_cell.length_b   1.000
_cell.length_c   1.000
_cell.angle_alpha   90.00
_cell.angle_beta   90.00
_cell.angle_gamma   90.00
#
_symmetry.space_group_name_H-M   'P 1'
#
loop_
_entity.id
_entity.type
_entity.pdbx_description
1 polymer ?
#
loop_
_entity_poly.entity_id
_entity_poly.type
_entity_poly.pdbx_seq_one_letter_code
_entity_poly.pdbx_strand_id
1 'polypeptide(L)'
;MVERAGKIMERIFRFLPAHLKLQNAIITQQDCLGYLKNDNTEKLLLLDVPYIGSEHTCAVTSYKYQPFHQKVAEYLQNAEYPFLYFCRSTPPKSDKTSTRADAEHIMKMKLGYHFIDKGYYFQKTFLKKDTELIISNQLYDEESQFQWTSLEQEII
;
A
#
# COMPACT_ATOMS: atom_id res chain seq x y z
N MET A 1 -40.93 6.65 13.64
CA MET A 1 -40.90 6.40 12.19
C MET A 1 -40.35 5.00 11.99
N VAL A 2 -41.19 4.02 11.64
CA VAL A 2 -40.79 2.61 11.51
C VAL A 2 -40.20 2.38 10.12
N GLU A 3 -38.98 1.87 10.04
CA GLU A 3 -38.31 1.56 8.77
C GLU A 3 -39.09 0.46 8.03
N ARG A 4 -39.43 0.68 6.76
CA ARG A 4 -40.17 -0.32 5.96
C ARG A 4 -39.30 -1.56 5.75
N ALA A 5 -39.87 -2.75 5.92
CA ALA A 5 -39.17 -4.05 5.81
C ALA A 5 -38.30 -4.20 4.55
N GLY A 6 -38.71 -3.62 3.41
CA GLY A 6 -37.91 -3.62 2.19
C GLY A 6 -36.55 -2.94 2.32
N LYS A 7 -36.44 -1.83 3.07
CA LYS A 7 -35.16 -1.14 3.31
C LYS A 7 -34.21 -1.94 4.20
N ILE A 8 -34.77 -2.72 5.12
CA ILE A 8 -34.01 -3.63 5.99
C ILE A 8 -33.42 -4.77 5.15
N MET A 9 -34.22 -5.41 4.30
CA MET A 9 -33.75 -6.49 3.41
C MET A 9 -32.68 -6.01 2.43
N GLU A 10 -32.84 -4.82 1.85
CA GLU A 10 -31.85 -4.25 0.94
C GLU A 10 -30.50 -4.02 1.63
N ARG A 11 -30.51 -3.51 2.88
CA ARG A 11 -29.29 -3.36 3.68
C ARG A 11 -28.64 -4.71 3.97
N ILE A 12 -29.42 -5.73 4.36
CA ILE A 12 -28.90 -7.07 4.61
C ILE A 12 -28.23 -7.64 3.36
N PHE A 13 -28.89 -7.59 2.20
CA PHE A 13 -28.31 -8.11 0.96
C PHE A 13 -27.06 -7.36 0.50
N ARG A 14 -26.92 -6.07 0.81
CA ARG A 14 -25.69 -5.32 0.54
C ARG A 14 -24.50 -5.82 1.37
N PHE A 15 -24.72 -6.26 2.61
CA PHE A 15 -23.65 -6.72 3.52
C PHE A 15 -23.45 -8.24 3.51
N LEU A 16 -24.43 -9.00 3.04
CA LEU A 16 -24.37 -10.47 3.01
C LEU A 16 -23.10 -11.00 2.32
N PRO A 17 -22.66 -10.48 1.15
CA PRO A 17 -21.42 -10.94 0.53
C PRO A 17 -20.19 -10.72 1.42
N ALA A 18 -20.09 -9.58 2.09
CA ALA A 18 -18.98 -9.29 3.00
C ALA A 18 -19.03 -10.22 4.21
N HIS A 19 -20.21 -10.42 4.79
CA HIS A 19 -20.41 -11.34 5.92
C HIS A 19 -19.96 -12.77 5.57
N LEU A 20 -20.39 -13.30 4.42
CA LEU A 20 -20.01 -14.64 3.98
C LEU A 20 -18.50 -14.77 3.72
N LYS A 21 -17.86 -13.74 3.15
CA LYS A 21 -16.41 -13.74 2.90
C LYS A 21 -15.57 -13.61 4.17
N LEU A 22 -16.09 -12.96 5.20
CA LEU A 22 -15.37 -12.67 6.44
C LEU A 22 -15.61 -13.70 7.55
N GLN A 23 -16.31 -14.81 7.28
CA GLN A 23 -16.62 -15.82 8.31
C GLN A 23 -15.37 -16.42 8.96
N ASN A 24 -14.28 -16.52 8.22
CA ASN A 24 -12.98 -17.03 8.69
C ASN A 24 -11.95 -15.91 8.90
N ALA A 25 -12.39 -14.65 8.96
CA ALA A 25 -11.51 -13.50 9.13
C ALA A 25 -11.54 -12.99 10.57
N ILE A 26 -10.37 -12.59 11.07
CA ILE A 26 -10.25 -11.85 12.32
C ILE A 26 -10.17 -10.36 11.97
N ILE A 27 -11.15 -9.58 12.44
CA ILE A 27 -11.16 -8.12 12.28
C ILE A 27 -10.60 -7.51 13.56
N THR A 28 -9.56 -6.70 13.45
CA THR A 28 -8.90 -6.06 14.61
C THR A 28 -8.82 -4.55 14.44
N GLN A 29 -8.69 -3.86 15.57
CA GLN A 29 -8.38 -2.43 15.63
C GLN A 29 -7.02 -2.25 16.32
N GLN A 30 -6.01 -2.96 15.82
CA GLN A 30 -4.64 -2.88 16.30
C GLN A 30 -3.75 -2.18 15.28
N ASP A 31 -2.63 -1.63 15.75
CA ASP A 31 -1.62 -1.06 14.85
C ASP A 31 -1.05 -2.18 13.96
N CYS A 32 -1.09 -1.97 12.64
CA CYS A 32 -0.69 -2.97 11.67
C CYS A 32 0.80 -3.31 11.75
N LEU A 33 1.63 -2.43 12.32
CA LEU A 33 3.06 -2.67 12.53
C LEU A 33 3.35 -3.93 13.34
N GLY A 34 2.41 -4.36 14.20
CA GLY A 34 2.53 -5.62 14.94
C GLY A 34 2.59 -6.85 14.02
N TYR A 35 1.81 -6.85 12.94
CA TYR A 35 1.73 -7.96 11.98
C TYR A 35 2.94 -8.04 11.03
N LEU A 36 3.75 -6.97 10.96
CA LEU A 36 4.94 -6.91 10.11
C LEU A 36 6.15 -7.63 10.70
N LYS A 37 6.12 -7.96 11.99
CA LYS A 37 7.22 -8.69 12.63
C LYS A 37 7.27 -10.12 12.09
N ASN A 38 8.49 -10.65 11.97
CA ASN A 38 8.65 -12.08 11.73
C ASN A 38 8.11 -12.85 12.92
N ASP A 39 7.36 -13.89 12.62
CA ASP A 39 6.78 -14.84 13.56
C ASP A 39 6.67 -16.20 12.85
N ASN A 40 6.21 -17.23 13.57
CA ASN A 40 6.13 -18.58 13.02
C ASN A 40 4.84 -18.83 12.19
N THR A 41 4.11 -17.76 11.83
CA THR A 41 2.87 -17.88 11.06
C THR A 41 3.21 -17.90 9.57
N GLU A 42 2.71 -18.91 8.86
CA GLU A 42 2.69 -18.88 7.41
C GLU A 42 1.70 -17.81 6.95
N LYS A 43 2.20 -16.73 6.34
CA LYS A 43 1.38 -15.58 5.95
C LYS A 43 1.84 -14.99 4.62
N LEU A 44 0.89 -14.48 3.85
CA LEU A 44 1.09 -13.49 2.80
C LEU A 44 0.56 -12.16 3.31
N LEU A 45 1.36 -11.11 3.19
CA LEU A 45 1.00 -9.81 3.70
C LEU A 45 0.68 -8.82 2.56
N LEU A 46 -0.53 -8.27 2.57
CA LEU A 46 -0.99 -7.26 1.60
C LEU A 46 -1.12 -5.91 2.32
N LEU A 47 -0.35 -4.91 1.89
CA LEU A 47 -0.31 -3.58 2.52
C LEU A 47 -0.78 -2.49 1.57
N ASP A 48 -2.02 -2.05 1.77
CA ASP A 48 -2.54 -0.82 1.19
C ASP A 48 -2.48 0.29 2.25
N VAL A 49 -1.30 0.90 2.37
CA VAL A 49 -1.04 1.91 3.40
C VAL A 49 -1.25 3.32 2.84
N PRO A 50 -1.51 4.32 3.70
CA PRO A 50 -1.57 5.71 3.27
C PRO A 50 -0.30 6.09 2.50
N TYR A 51 -0.45 6.73 1.35
CA TYR A 51 0.66 6.92 0.45
C TYR A 51 1.69 7.94 0.97
N ILE A 52 2.96 7.65 0.74
CA ILE A 52 4.07 8.59 0.93
C ILE A 52 3.74 9.89 0.17
N GLY A 53 3.95 11.06 0.77
CA GLY A 53 3.61 12.36 0.17
C GLY A 53 2.15 12.82 0.39
N SER A 54 1.27 11.98 0.92
CA SER A 54 -0.13 12.35 1.24
C SER A 54 -0.33 12.83 2.69
N GLU A 55 0.77 13.10 3.41
CA GLU A 55 0.77 13.30 4.87
C GLU A 55 -0.05 14.52 5.32
N HIS A 56 -0.32 15.46 4.41
CA HIS A 56 -1.10 16.67 4.67
C HIS A 56 -2.62 16.50 4.52
N THR A 57 -3.09 15.38 3.95
CA THR A 57 -4.49 15.25 3.46
C THR A 57 -5.31 14.17 4.15
N CYS A 58 -4.77 13.50 5.18
CA CYS A 58 -5.48 12.40 5.82
C CYS A 58 -6.47 12.85 6.91
N ALA A 59 -7.52 12.05 7.09
CA ALA A 59 -8.58 12.24 8.08
C ALA A 59 -8.10 12.12 9.54
N VAL A 60 -6.93 11.54 9.80
CA VAL A 60 -6.38 11.39 11.16
C VAL A 60 -5.50 12.59 11.48
N THR A 61 -6.07 13.58 12.15
CA THR A 61 -5.34 14.76 12.63
C THR A 61 -4.15 14.33 13.48
N SER A 62 -2.97 14.91 13.23
CA SER A 62 -1.69 14.70 13.96
C SER A 62 -0.93 13.39 13.76
N TYR A 63 -1.43 12.44 12.94
CA TYR A 63 -0.66 11.23 12.62
C TYR A 63 0.50 11.54 11.66
N LYS A 64 1.73 11.20 12.05
CA LYS A 64 2.93 11.39 11.22
C LYS A 64 3.24 10.10 10.45
N TYR A 65 3.02 10.11 9.14
CA TYR A 65 3.25 8.94 8.28
C TYR A 65 4.72 8.66 7.98
N GLN A 66 5.60 9.66 8.02
CA GLN A 66 7.02 9.44 7.75
C GLN A 66 7.66 8.42 8.72
N PRO A 67 7.51 8.55 10.06
CA PRO A 67 7.95 7.50 10.99
C PRO A 67 7.30 6.14 10.77
N PHE A 68 6.05 6.10 10.30
CA PHE A 68 5.36 4.86 9.97
C PHE A 68 6.03 4.17 8.77
N HIS A 69 6.21 4.88 7.65
CA HIS A 69 6.86 4.35 6.45
C HIS A 69 8.28 3.87 6.70
N GLN A 70 9.03 4.60 7.55
CA GLN A 70 10.35 4.16 7.97
C GLN A 70 10.30 2.80 8.68
N LYS A 71 9.42 2.63 9.68
CA LYS A 71 9.26 1.36 10.39
C LYS A 71 8.78 0.23 9.47
N VAL A 72 7.85 0.52 8.56
CA VAL A 72 7.40 -0.47 7.57
C VAL A 72 8.57 -0.93 6.72
N ALA A 73 9.38 0.00 6.20
CA ALA A 73 10.55 -0.34 5.39
C ALA A 73 11.59 -1.16 6.18
N GLU A 74 11.81 -0.85 7.46
CA GLU A 74 12.69 -1.60 8.36
C GLU A 74 12.20 -3.03 8.60
N TYR A 75 10.89 -3.22 8.85
CA TYR A 75 10.32 -4.55 9.02
C TYR A 75 10.33 -5.35 7.73
N LEU A 76 9.87 -4.76 6.63
CA LEU A 76 9.80 -5.46 5.34
C LEU A 76 11.19 -5.87 4.86
N GLN A 77 12.24 -5.05 5.10
CA GLN A 77 13.64 -5.37 4.77
C GLN A 77 14.06 -6.77 5.21
N ASN A 78 13.58 -7.22 6.37
CA ASN A 78 13.96 -8.49 6.95
C ASN A 78 12.79 -9.49 6.95
N ALA A 79 11.73 -9.23 6.18
CA ALA A 79 10.56 -10.07 6.16
C ALA A 79 10.89 -11.45 5.59
N GLU A 80 10.65 -12.49 6.40
CA GLU A 80 10.79 -13.90 6.01
C GLU A 80 9.55 -14.42 5.28
N TYR A 81 8.46 -13.65 5.28
CA TYR A 81 7.21 -13.96 4.63
C TYR A 81 7.06 -13.18 3.32
N PRO A 82 6.29 -13.71 2.35
CA PRO A 82 5.94 -12.99 1.14
C PRO A 82 5.08 -11.74 1.46
N PHE A 83 5.36 -10.62 0.78
CA PHE A 83 4.51 -9.42 0.88
C PHE A 83 4.27 -8.74 -0.47
N LEU A 84 3.15 -8.00 -0.53
CA LEU A 84 2.86 -6.98 -1.54
C LEU A 84 2.57 -5.66 -0.84
N TYR A 85 3.37 -4.64 -1.13
CA TYR A 85 3.23 -3.29 -0.60
C TYR A 85 2.79 -2.34 -1.72
N PHE A 86 1.57 -1.83 -1.59
CA PHE A 86 0.97 -0.91 -2.54
C PHE A 86 1.35 0.52 -2.16
N CYS A 87 1.92 1.25 -3.12
CA CYS A 87 2.27 2.65 -2.94
C CYS A 87 2.06 3.44 -4.22
N ARG A 88 2.08 4.77 -4.12
CA ARG A 88 2.01 5.62 -5.31
C ARG A 88 3.38 5.76 -5.94
N SER A 89 3.42 5.57 -7.26
CA SER A 89 4.57 5.97 -8.08
C SER A 89 4.64 7.49 -8.31
N THR A 90 3.53 8.21 -8.13
CA THR A 90 3.41 9.66 -8.40
C THR A 90 2.46 10.35 -7.42
N PRO A 91 2.67 11.65 -7.11
CA PRO A 91 1.71 12.44 -6.31
C PRO A 91 0.30 12.47 -6.90
N PRO A 92 -0.75 12.72 -6.08
CA PRO A 92 -2.11 12.83 -6.58
C PRO A 92 -2.21 13.84 -7.73
N LYS A 93 -2.89 13.51 -8.83
CA LYS A 93 -3.16 14.47 -9.93
C LYS A 93 -3.89 15.75 -9.50
N SER A 94 -4.46 15.77 -8.30
CA SER A 94 -5.09 16.95 -7.69
C SER A 94 -4.09 17.90 -7.03
N ASP A 95 -2.84 17.48 -6.78
CA ASP A 95 -1.80 18.33 -6.23
C ASP A 95 -1.18 19.17 -7.35
N LYS A 96 -1.44 20.49 -7.29
CA LYS A 96 -0.95 21.47 -8.28
C LYS A 96 0.29 22.22 -7.79
N THR A 97 0.80 21.90 -6.60
CA THR A 97 1.86 22.67 -5.95
C THR A 97 3.26 22.28 -6.39
N SER A 98 3.44 21.05 -6.88
CA SER A 98 4.69 20.52 -7.43
C SER A 98 4.60 20.37 -8.95
N THR A 99 5.66 20.71 -9.69
CA THR A 99 5.75 20.28 -11.09
C THR A 99 5.81 18.75 -11.14
N ARG A 100 5.30 18.14 -12.23
CA ARG A 100 5.31 16.68 -12.38
C ARG A 100 6.71 16.08 -12.23
N ALA A 101 7.73 16.77 -12.74
CA ALA A 101 9.12 16.33 -12.66
C ALA A 101 9.66 16.37 -11.21
N ASP A 102 9.37 17.44 -10.46
CA ASP A 102 9.80 17.56 -9.05
C ASP A 102 9.13 16.51 -8.17
N ALA A 103 7.84 16.30 -8.40
CA ALA A 103 7.00 15.29 -7.78
C ALA A 103 7.53 13.86 -7.99
N GLU A 104 7.83 13.51 -9.24
CA GLU A 104 8.40 12.21 -9.61
C GLU A 104 9.79 12.02 -9.00
N HIS A 105 10.64 13.06 -9.01
CA HIS A 105 11.98 13.00 -8.44
C HIS A 105 11.97 12.81 -6.91
N ILE A 106 11.16 13.58 -6.18
CA ILE A 106 11.02 13.45 -4.73
C ILE A 106 10.47 12.08 -4.35
N MET A 107 9.49 11.57 -5.10
CA MET A 107 8.91 10.24 -4.83
C MET A 107 9.92 9.13 -5.09
N LYS A 108 10.65 9.19 -6.21
CA LYS A 108 11.76 8.27 -6.52
C LYS A 108 12.79 8.26 -5.40
N MET A 109 13.18 9.42 -4.88
CA MET A 109 14.11 9.51 -3.75
C MET A 109 13.51 8.86 -2.49
N LYS A 110 12.25 9.14 -2.13
CA LYS A 110 11.62 8.56 -0.94
C LYS A 110 11.47 7.03 -1.02
N LEU A 111 11.01 6.51 -2.15
CA LEU A 111 10.89 5.05 -2.36
C LEU A 111 12.27 4.39 -2.44
N GLY A 112 13.20 5.03 -3.14
CA GLY A 112 14.59 4.63 -3.22
C GLY A 112 15.22 4.49 -1.84
N TYR A 113 15.14 5.51 -0.98
CA TYR A 113 15.66 5.45 0.39
C TYR A 113 15.13 4.27 1.21
N HIS A 114 13.90 3.84 0.97
CA HIS A 114 13.28 2.77 1.73
C HIS A 114 13.55 1.37 1.16
N PHE A 115 13.70 1.24 -0.15
CA PHE A 115 13.63 -0.05 -0.83
C PHE A 115 14.77 -0.36 -1.81
N ILE A 116 15.61 0.62 -2.17
CA ILE A 116 16.75 0.39 -3.06
C ILE A 116 17.77 -0.55 -2.42
N ASP A 117 18.44 -1.36 -3.26
CA ASP A 117 19.51 -2.28 -2.88
C ASP A 117 19.09 -3.40 -1.92
N LYS A 118 17.78 -3.53 -1.68
CA LYS A 118 17.18 -4.60 -0.88
C LYS A 118 16.67 -5.78 -1.72
N GLY A 119 16.97 -5.78 -3.02
CA GLY A 119 16.64 -6.88 -3.94
C GLY A 119 15.15 -7.01 -4.28
N TYR A 120 14.35 -5.98 -4.03
CA TYR A 120 12.91 -6.01 -4.24
C TYR A 120 12.48 -5.90 -5.70
N TYR A 121 11.31 -6.49 -5.97
CA TYR A 121 10.60 -6.47 -7.24
C TYR A 121 9.51 -5.41 -7.20
N PHE A 122 9.34 -4.72 -8.33
CA PHE A 122 8.42 -3.61 -8.48
C PHE A 122 7.52 -3.85 -9.69
N GLN A 123 6.22 -3.56 -9.55
CA GLN A 123 5.25 -3.62 -10.64
C GLN A 123 4.53 -2.28 -10.78
N LYS A 124 4.46 -1.73 -11.98
CA LYS A 124 3.58 -0.60 -12.27
C LYS A 124 2.19 -1.12 -12.63
N THR A 125 1.18 -0.64 -11.91
CA THR A 125 -0.23 -0.89 -12.22
C THR A 125 -0.87 0.38 -12.73
N PHE A 126 -1.34 0.35 -13.99
CA PHE A 126 -2.02 1.47 -14.60
C PHE A 126 -3.49 1.50 -14.17
N LEU A 127 -3.87 2.52 -13.40
CA LEU A 127 -5.25 2.84 -13.09
C LEU A 127 -5.77 3.87 -14.11
N LYS A 128 -7.11 3.95 -14.24
CA LYS A 128 -7.77 4.84 -15.22
C LYS A 128 -7.30 6.30 -15.14
N LYS A 129 -6.89 6.75 -13.96
CA LYS A 129 -6.38 8.11 -13.73
C LYS A 129 -5.02 8.15 -13.07
N ASP A 130 -4.46 7.08 -12.56
CA ASP A 130 -3.23 7.13 -11.75
C ASP A 130 -2.35 5.91 -12.03
N THR A 131 -1.15 5.87 -11.48
CA THR A 131 -0.26 4.71 -11.56
C THR A 131 0.10 4.29 -10.15
N GLU A 132 -0.26 3.06 -9.79
CA GLU A 132 0.14 2.44 -8.54
C GLU A 132 1.45 1.66 -8.76
N LEU A 133 2.26 1.58 -7.71
CA LEU A 133 3.49 0.81 -7.67
C LEU A 133 3.34 -0.25 -6.59
N ILE A 134 3.53 -1.50 -6.98
CA ILE A 134 3.53 -2.64 -6.07
C ILE A 134 5.00 -3.00 -5.80
N ILE A 135 5.37 -3.16 -4.53
CA ILE A 135 6.70 -3.60 -4.10
C ILE A 135 6.58 -4.99 -3.47
N SER A 136 7.50 -5.89 -3.80
CA SER A 136 7.50 -7.29 -3.38
C SER A 136 8.90 -7.80 -3.08
N ASN A 137 9.03 -8.72 -2.11
CA ASN A 137 10.25 -9.51 -1.88
C ASN A 137 10.35 -10.80 -2.68
N GLN A 138 9.35 -11.07 -3.53
CA GLN A 138 9.27 -12.23 -4.39
C GLN A 138 8.93 -11.79 -5.82
N LEU A 139 9.46 -12.52 -6.80
CA LEU A 139 9.05 -12.37 -8.19
C LEU A 139 7.72 -13.12 -8.36
N TYR A 140 6.67 -12.38 -8.70
CA TYR A 140 5.32 -12.90 -8.93
C TYR A 140 4.90 -12.88 -10.40
N ASP A 141 5.46 -11.94 -11.17
CA ASP A 141 5.14 -11.77 -12.58
C ASP A 141 6.39 -11.31 -13.35
N GLU A 142 6.99 -12.24 -14.09
CA GLU A 142 8.20 -11.99 -14.88
C GLU A 142 7.98 -11.02 -16.06
N GLU A 143 6.74 -10.89 -16.54
CA GLU A 143 6.45 -10.07 -17.72
C GLU A 143 6.33 -8.58 -17.39
N SER A 144 5.92 -8.25 -16.16
CA SER A 144 5.61 -6.87 -15.77
C SER A 144 6.34 -6.36 -14.54
N GLN A 145 7.04 -7.22 -13.80
CA GLN A 145 7.89 -6.80 -12.68
C GLN A 145 9.33 -6.55 -13.11
N PHE A 146 9.97 -5.59 -12.45
CA PHE A 146 11.38 -5.29 -12.61
C PHE A 146 12.07 -5.20 -11.24
N GLN A 147 13.36 -5.52 -11.20
CA GLN A 147 14.17 -5.37 -9.99
C GLN A 147 14.79 -3.98 -9.98
N TRP A 148 14.61 -3.24 -8.88
CA TRP A 148 15.20 -1.92 -8.74
C TRP A 148 16.63 -2.04 -8.23
N THR A 149 17.61 -1.69 -9.09
CA THR A 149 19.04 -1.86 -8.79
C THR A 149 19.84 -0.56 -8.73
N SER A 150 19.25 0.60 -9.09
CA SER A 150 19.91 1.92 -8.97
C SER A 150 18.91 3.08 -8.88
N LEU A 151 19.20 4.14 -8.11
CA LEU A 151 18.37 5.36 -8.01
C LEU A 151 18.31 6.14 -9.33
N GLU A 152 19.31 5.93 -10.19
CA GLU A 152 19.45 6.62 -11.48
C GLU A 152 18.63 5.96 -12.58
N GLN A 153 18.17 4.72 -12.37
CA GLN A 153 17.32 4.04 -13.34
C GLN A 153 15.99 4.78 -13.45
N GLU A 154 15.73 5.32 -14.65
CA GLU A 154 14.40 5.80 -14.97
C GLU A 154 13.45 4.61 -14.96
N ILE A 155 12.37 4.74 -14.19
CA ILE A 155 11.27 3.81 -14.27
C ILE A 155 10.59 4.05 -15.62
N ILE A 156 10.98 3.30 -16.66
CA ILE A 156 10.34 3.31 -17.98
C ILE A 156 8.87 2.91 -17.84
#